data_AF-A0A9D4TRD7-F1
#
_entry.id   AF-A0A9D4TRD7-F1
#
_cell.length_a   1.000
_cell.length_b   1.000
_cell.length_c   1.000
_cell.angle_alpha   90.00
_cell.angle_beta   90.00
_cell.angle_gamma   90.00
#
_symmetry.space_group_name_H-M   'P 1'
#
loop_
_entity.id
_entity.type
_entity.pdbx_description
1 polymer ?
#
loop_
_entity_poly.entity_id
_entity_poly.type
_entity_poly.pdbx_seq_one_letter_code
_entity_poly.pdbx_strand_id
1 'polypeptide(L)'
;MPGQTPQSTGSRDWGRMPNIYRHAPSFRVLRSTAMFEALPPVEQMAVAGADSHRFIRQEDPLWDRLHEGVLTTGLVRGALGLYEKSAAKKMGIPSSRAGHGQLLRAYHHLCSQPVDSSVPASVTAAASAHNAAAVAAYNANKQAAAADAAAAAAWGVSDDHSRAAASATTTAAAAAATAATAALAGLGSATRQGISKHARQRQRKQAAKVAALQGMAPATQAAIAGLGGVSEEHKQKKARALSSLGLMSICCSWGTVQEPASLLQVAGAFPSSQLVEVGLCRLSPASLPVDWGFGPGSLPPIGASPDALIRHRTPPLVAAGGLQATAGSGPPAVQQAAPAAVAPWDIDSLLARLQLVGGASTPPLAPAGNTSGSSSSATAPAASASCTSGEQLLEVVEVKNTCPFGHSRRGGRLRTSEFAVSDRGPRAAVPQEWVPQLQLHMLCAGTLSGLLVSRSATKGTRVFRMQRDDELLRLMLLVISRLWQQHVLPRRVPPEDVFASWREHHLMMQRIGQVARQATVLKDLDEQHYLPGSDSRWFLD
;
A
#
# COMPACT_ATOMS: atom_id res chain seq x y z
N MET A 1 26.76 -48.58 -30.19
CA MET A 1 27.25 -47.26 -29.71
C MET A 1 26.49 -46.92 -28.44
N PRO A 2 27.07 -47.11 -27.25
CA PRO A 2 26.41 -46.70 -26.00
C PRO A 2 26.32 -45.17 -25.96
N GLY A 3 25.11 -44.67 -25.70
CA GLY A 3 24.79 -43.24 -25.67
C GLY A 3 25.59 -42.52 -24.59
N GLN A 4 26.29 -41.45 -24.98
CA GLN A 4 26.91 -40.52 -24.06
C GLN A 4 25.82 -39.84 -23.24
N THR A 5 25.76 -40.15 -21.95
CA THR A 5 25.13 -39.30 -20.95
C THR A 5 25.80 -37.92 -21.00
N PRO A 6 25.04 -36.81 -21.07
CA PRO A 6 25.63 -35.48 -21.07
C PRO A 6 26.43 -35.31 -19.78
N GLN A 7 27.73 -35.12 -19.93
CA GLN A 7 28.62 -34.82 -18.81
C GLN A 7 28.07 -33.60 -18.08
N SER A 8 27.83 -33.77 -16.79
CA SER A 8 27.56 -32.71 -15.81
C SER A 8 28.68 -31.67 -15.89
N THR A 9 28.48 -30.62 -16.69
CA THR A 9 29.32 -29.44 -16.66
C THR A 9 29.10 -28.80 -15.29
N GLY A 10 30.17 -28.68 -14.50
CA GLY A 10 30.11 -28.20 -13.12
C GLY A 10 29.20 -26.98 -12.96
N SER A 11 28.27 -27.07 -12.01
CA SER A 11 27.27 -26.03 -11.70
C SER A 11 27.95 -24.66 -11.60
N ARG A 12 27.56 -23.73 -12.47
CA ARG A 12 27.95 -22.32 -12.32
C ARG A 12 26.95 -21.67 -11.37
N ASP A 13 27.38 -21.33 -10.17
CA ASP A 13 26.57 -20.58 -9.19
C ASP A 13 26.45 -19.08 -9.53
N TRP A 14 26.76 -18.69 -10.77
CA TRP A 14 26.80 -17.31 -11.23
C TRP A 14 26.40 -17.19 -12.71
N GLY A 15 25.86 -16.03 -13.07
CA GLY A 15 25.34 -15.72 -14.40
C GLY A 15 25.27 -14.22 -14.65
N ARG A 16 25.03 -13.81 -15.89
CA ARG A 16 25.01 -12.39 -16.28
C ARG A 16 23.63 -11.76 -16.25
N MET A 17 22.58 -12.58 -16.26
CA MET A 17 21.21 -12.13 -16.42
C MET A 17 20.35 -12.73 -15.30
N PRO A 18 19.96 -11.92 -14.31
CA PRO A 18 19.03 -12.35 -13.27
C PRO A 18 17.61 -12.54 -13.81
N ASN A 19 17.06 -13.73 -13.63
CA ASN A 19 15.66 -14.04 -13.93
C ASN A 19 14.74 -13.56 -12.80
N ILE A 20 14.37 -12.28 -12.85
CA ILE A 20 13.48 -11.70 -11.84
C ILE A 20 12.04 -12.22 -11.89
N TYR A 21 11.67 -12.91 -12.97
CA TYR A 21 10.32 -13.42 -13.23
C TYR A 21 10.12 -14.86 -12.76
N ARG A 22 11.14 -15.47 -12.15
CA ARG A 22 11.06 -16.83 -11.62
C ARG A 22 9.91 -16.94 -10.62
N HIS A 23 8.92 -17.78 -10.95
CA HIS A 23 7.70 -17.98 -10.16
C HIS A 23 6.93 -16.69 -9.82
N ALA A 24 7.00 -15.67 -10.67
CA ALA A 24 6.25 -14.44 -10.53
C ALA A 24 4.95 -14.51 -11.36
N PRO A 25 3.78 -14.79 -10.75
CA PRO A 25 2.52 -14.61 -11.43
C PRO A 25 2.30 -13.11 -11.69
N SER A 26 1.54 -12.79 -12.73
CA SER A 26 1.12 -11.41 -12.97
C SER A 26 0.00 -11.02 -12.00
N PHE A 27 -0.18 -9.73 -11.75
CA PHE A 27 -1.37 -9.24 -11.05
C PHE A 27 -2.67 -9.68 -11.71
N ARG A 28 -2.68 -9.85 -13.03
CA ARG A 28 -3.84 -10.41 -13.74
C ARG A 28 -4.18 -11.83 -13.26
N VAL A 29 -3.17 -12.69 -13.07
CA VAL A 29 -3.35 -14.04 -12.52
C VAL A 29 -3.82 -13.97 -11.06
N LEU A 30 -3.25 -13.08 -10.25
CA LEU A 30 -3.71 -12.87 -8.87
C LEU A 30 -5.19 -12.46 -8.83
N ARG A 31 -5.58 -11.49 -9.67
CA ARG A 31 -6.96 -10.97 -9.75
C ARG A 31 -8.00 -12.00 -10.19
N SER A 32 -7.59 -13.01 -10.97
CA SER A 32 -8.49 -14.10 -11.36
C SER A 32 -8.73 -15.13 -10.26
N THR A 33 -7.97 -15.10 -9.15
CA THR A 33 -8.19 -16.04 -8.05
C THR A 33 -9.42 -15.69 -7.21
N ALA A 34 -10.05 -16.71 -6.62
CA ALA A 34 -11.23 -16.52 -5.76
C ALA A 34 -10.91 -15.86 -4.42
N MET A 35 -9.68 -16.03 -3.90
CA MET A 35 -9.25 -15.51 -2.60
C MET A 35 -8.90 -14.02 -2.62
N PHE A 36 -8.84 -13.41 -3.81
CA PHE A 36 -8.44 -12.02 -4.01
C PHE A 36 -9.61 -11.21 -4.57
N GLU A 37 -10.16 -10.27 -3.81
CA GLU A 37 -11.15 -9.30 -4.25
C GLU A 37 -10.44 -8.21 -5.06
N ALA A 38 -10.63 -8.25 -6.37
CA ALA A 38 -9.90 -7.40 -7.31
C ALA A 38 -10.66 -6.09 -7.57
N LEU A 39 -9.92 -5.00 -7.72
CA LEU A 39 -10.50 -3.74 -8.19
C LEU A 39 -10.88 -3.89 -9.67
N PRO A 40 -11.98 -3.31 -10.15
CA PRO A 40 -12.28 -3.24 -11.59
C PRO A 40 -11.29 -2.36 -12.37
N PRO A 41 -11.30 -2.41 -13.72
CA PRO A 41 -10.62 -1.41 -14.54
C PRO A 41 -11.11 0.01 -14.24
N VAL A 42 -10.26 1.02 -14.44
CA VAL A 42 -10.55 2.41 -14.05
C VAL A 42 -11.77 2.99 -14.79
N GLU A 43 -12.07 2.48 -15.98
CA GLU A 43 -13.21 2.91 -16.81
C GLU A 43 -14.57 2.57 -16.17
N GLN A 44 -14.58 1.67 -15.18
CA GLN A 44 -15.78 1.32 -14.42
C GLN A 44 -15.90 2.12 -13.13
N MET A 45 -14.88 2.91 -12.78
CA MET A 45 -14.77 3.64 -11.51
C MET A 45 -15.13 5.11 -11.68
N ALA A 46 -15.83 5.66 -10.68
CA ALA A 46 -16.06 7.08 -10.52
C ALA A 46 -14.91 7.71 -9.71
N VAL A 47 -14.17 8.62 -10.34
CA VAL A 47 -13.06 9.36 -9.70
C VAL A 47 -13.58 10.71 -9.21
N ALA A 48 -14.04 10.74 -7.96
CA ALA A 48 -14.55 11.96 -7.34
C ALA A 48 -14.08 12.04 -5.87
N GLY A 49 -13.25 13.04 -5.58
CA GLY A 49 -12.68 13.24 -4.25
C GLY A 49 -11.60 12.23 -3.86
N ALA A 50 -10.90 12.52 -2.77
CA ALA A 50 -9.77 11.74 -2.29
C ALA A 50 -10.13 10.28 -1.95
N ASP A 51 -11.33 10.04 -1.46
CA ASP A 51 -11.78 8.69 -1.06
C ASP A 51 -11.93 7.74 -2.25
N SER A 52 -12.15 8.27 -3.46
CA SER A 52 -12.24 7.45 -4.67
C SER A 52 -10.88 6.86 -5.11
N HIS A 53 -9.76 7.45 -4.66
CA HIS A 53 -8.42 7.05 -5.10
C HIS A 53 -8.05 5.63 -4.66
N ARG A 54 -8.70 5.10 -3.62
CA ARG A 54 -8.53 3.72 -3.14
C ARG A 54 -9.06 2.67 -4.12
N PHE A 55 -9.84 3.06 -5.13
CA PHE A 55 -10.40 2.16 -6.14
C PHE A 55 -9.61 2.15 -7.45
N ILE A 56 -8.50 2.90 -7.50
CA ILE A 56 -7.65 2.99 -8.68
C ILE A 56 -6.48 2.02 -8.53
N ARG A 57 -6.36 1.09 -9.49
CA ARG A 57 -5.28 0.11 -9.52
C ARG A 57 -3.92 0.80 -9.63
N GLN A 58 -2.90 0.23 -8.99
CA GLN A 58 -1.57 0.83 -8.94
C GLN A 58 -0.88 0.86 -10.32
N GLU A 59 -1.22 -0.04 -11.24
CA GLU A 59 -0.67 -0.02 -12.60
C GLU A 59 -1.36 0.98 -13.55
N ASP A 60 -2.45 1.61 -13.13
CA ASP A 60 -3.18 2.54 -13.99
C ASP A 60 -2.40 3.84 -14.21
N PRO A 61 -2.36 4.43 -15.43
CA PRO A 61 -1.68 5.71 -15.66
C PRO A 61 -2.19 6.88 -14.80
N LEU A 62 -3.41 6.81 -14.26
CA LEU A 62 -3.92 7.78 -13.30
C LEU A 62 -3.16 7.72 -11.97
N TRP A 63 -2.62 6.56 -11.58
CA TRP A 63 -1.90 6.34 -10.33
C TRP A 63 -0.84 7.40 -10.04
N ASP A 64 0.08 7.61 -10.99
CA ASP A 64 1.17 8.60 -10.86
C ASP A 64 0.64 10.02 -10.63
N ARG A 65 -0.50 10.38 -11.24
CA ARG A 65 -1.12 11.70 -11.08
C ARG A 65 -1.71 11.87 -9.68
N LEU A 66 -2.33 10.81 -9.13
CA LEU A 66 -2.89 10.85 -7.78
C LEU A 66 -1.81 11.00 -6.68
N HIS A 67 -0.55 10.72 -7.03
CA HIS A 67 0.58 10.86 -6.12
C HIS A 67 1.18 12.27 -6.15
N GLU A 68 0.90 13.09 -7.16
CA GLU A 68 1.51 14.42 -7.28
C GLU A 68 1.16 15.30 -6.06
N GLY A 69 2.17 15.91 -5.43
CA GLY A 69 1.95 16.75 -4.24
C GLY A 69 1.46 16.00 -2.99
N VAL A 70 1.50 14.66 -2.99
CA VAL A 70 1.02 13.83 -1.87
C VAL A 70 2.19 13.20 -1.12
N LEU A 71 2.23 13.38 0.20
CA LEU A 71 3.14 12.61 1.05
C LEU A 71 2.69 11.16 1.09
N THR A 72 3.30 10.32 0.26
CA THR A 72 3.03 8.88 0.19
C THR A 72 3.99 8.08 1.07
N THR A 73 3.63 6.83 1.35
CA THR A 73 4.47 5.87 2.08
C THR A 73 5.84 5.63 1.44
N GLY A 74 5.99 5.87 0.13
CA GLY A 74 7.29 5.86 -0.55
C GLY A 74 8.22 7.00 -0.13
N LEU A 75 7.67 8.13 0.31
CA LEU A 75 8.40 9.35 0.67
C LEU A 75 8.44 9.61 2.18
N VAL A 76 7.52 9.02 2.96
CA VAL A 76 7.38 9.27 4.40
C VAL A 76 8.70 9.12 5.16
N ARG A 77 9.53 8.13 4.83
CA ARG A 77 10.82 7.91 5.52
C ARG A 77 11.82 9.04 5.29
N GLY A 78 11.80 9.64 4.10
CA GLY A 78 12.61 10.82 3.79
C GLY A 78 12.07 12.06 4.51
N ALA A 79 10.75 12.26 4.49
CA ALA A 79 10.09 13.37 5.19
C ALA A 79 10.25 13.30 6.72
N LEU A 80 10.34 12.11 7.29
CA LEU A 80 10.59 11.87 8.71
C LEU A 80 12.08 11.91 9.09
N GLY A 81 12.98 12.17 8.15
CA GLY A 81 14.41 12.30 8.45
C GLY A 81 15.13 11.00 8.78
N LEU A 82 14.54 9.82 8.52
CA LEU A 82 15.13 8.53 8.92
C LEU A 82 16.48 8.23 8.24
N TYR A 83 16.73 8.87 7.09
CA TYR A 83 17.96 8.73 6.33
C TYR A 83 19.00 9.83 6.63
N GLU A 84 18.68 10.84 7.44
CA GLU A 84 19.69 11.80 7.90
C GLU A 84 20.78 11.07 8.71
N LYS A 85 22.03 11.52 8.64
CA LYS A 85 23.19 10.77 9.16
C LYS A 85 23.02 10.39 10.63
N SER A 86 22.54 11.34 11.44
CA SER A 86 22.32 11.17 12.87
C SER A 86 21.23 10.13 13.19
N ALA A 87 20.10 10.19 12.48
CA ALA A 87 18.97 9.27 12.61
C ALA A 87 19.31 7.87 12.07
N ALA A 88 19.90 7.79 10.87
CA ALA A 88 20.30 6.55 10.21
C ALA A 88 21.24 5.72 11.09
N LYS A 89 22.22 6.36 11.74
CA LYS A 89 23.11 5.70 12.69
C LYS A 89 22.35 5.08 13.86
N LYS A 90 21.40 5.81 14.46
CA LYS A 90 20.58 5.32 15.59
C LYS A 90 19.69 4.13 15.19
N MET A 91 19.23 4.10 13.94
CA MET A 91 18.36 3.03 13.40
C MET A 91 19.13 1.83 12.85
N GLY A 92 20.46 1.87 12.82
CA GLY A 92 21.28 0.84 12.17
C GLY A 92 21.14 0.81 10.64
N ILE A 93 20.71 1.91 10.02
CA ILE A 93 20.68 2.04 8.56
C ILE A 93 22.13 2.19 8.05
N PRO A 94 22.57 1.42 7.03
CA PRO A 94 23.91 1.54 6.48
C PRO A 94 24.23 2.97 6.02
N SER A 95 25.46 3.44 6.27
CA SER A 95 25.91 4.79 5.88
C SER A 95 25.76 5.05 4.38
N SER A 96 25.86 4.02 3.54
CA SER A 96 25.63 4.11 2.09
C SER A 96 24.20 4.47 1.69
N ARG A 97 23.23 4.31 2.61
CA ARG A 97 21.83 4.73 2.45
C ARG A 97 21.51 6.00 3.23
N ALA A 98 22.42 6.45 4.10
CA ALA A 98 22.26 7.68 4.84
C ALA A 98 22.62 8.88 3.94
N GLY A 99 21.82 9.93 4.00
CA GLY A 99 22.04 11.15 3.25
C GLY A 99 20.80 12.01 3.16
N HIS A 100 21.04 13.30 2.93
CA HIS A 100 20.02 14.34 2.89
C HIS A 100 19.11 14.28 1.65
N GLY A 101 19.54 13.56 0.60
CA GLY A 101 18.81 13.49 -0.67
C GLY A 101 17.38 12.93 -0.56
N GLN A 102 17.09 12.06 0.40
CA GLN A 102 15.72 11.53 0.59
C GLN A 102 14.77 12.58 1.17
N LEU A 103 15.25 13.44 2.07
CA LEU A 103 14.48 14.56 2.58
C LEU A 103 14.21 15.58 1.47
N LEU A 104 15.25 15.96 0.71
CA LEU A 104 15.10 16.89 -0.42
C LEU A 104 14.12 16.35 -1.47
N ARG A 105 14.16 15.05 -1.77
CA ARG A 105 13.18 14.41 -2.66
C ARG A 105 11.75 14.57 -2.15
N ALA A 106 11.51 14.33 -0.86
CA ALA A 106 10.19 14.51 -0.26
C ALA A 106 9.77 16.00 -0.28
N TYR A 107 10.66 16.91 0.08
CA TYR A 107 10.42 18.36 0.03
C TYR A 107 10.02 18.85 -1.37
N HIS A 108 10.79 18.52 -2.40
CA HIS A 108 10.49 18.92 -3.77
C HIS A 108 9.21 18.31 -4.29
N HIS A 109 8.89 17.08 -3.87
CA HIS A 109 7.63 16.45 -4.24
C HIS A 109 6.42 17.13 -3.60
N LEU A 110 6.51 17.49 -2.31
CA LEU A 110 5.44 18.22 -1.60
C LEU A 110 5.29 19.67 -2.05
N CYS A 111 6.33 20.22 -2.67
CA CYS A 111 6.28 21.50 -3.36
C CYS A 111 5.43 21.46 -4.66
N SER A 112 5.14 20.28 -5.22
CA SER A 112 4.21 20.16 -6.36
C SER A 112 2.76 20.35 -5.91
N GLN A 113 1.91 20.85 -6.82
CA GLN A 113 0.49 20.97 -6.53
C GLN A 113 -0.20 19.61 -6.64
N PRO A 114 -1.01 19.22 -5.64
CA PRO A 114 -1.83 18.03 -5.76
C PRO A 114 -2.92 18.22 -6.81
N VAL A 115 -3.40 17.11 -7.38
CA VAL A 115 -4.62 17.12 -8.20
C VAL A 115 -5.75 17.70 -7.36
N ASP A 116 -6.42 18.72 -7.89
CA ASP A 116 -7.51 19.39 -7.21
C ASP A 116 -8.61 18.37 -6.90
N SER A 117 -8.90 18.24 -5.60
CA SER A 117 -9.89 17.32 -5.07
C SER A 117 -11.06 18.07 -4.44
N SER A 118 -11.24 19.37 -4.73
CA SER A 118 -12.40 20.12 -4.26
C SER A 118 -13.66 19.65 -4.99
N VAL A 119 -14.25 18.58 -4.47
CA VAL A 119 -15.49 17.98 -4.96
C VAL A 119 -16.50 18.01 -3.81
N PRO A 120 -17.77 18.41 -4.06
CA PRO A 120 -18.80 18.41 -3.02
C PRO A 120 -18.95 17.03 -2.35
N ALA A 121 -19.19 17.02 -1.03
CA ALA A 121 -19.27 15.78 -0.24
C ALA A 121 -20.34 14.80 -0.77
N SER A 122 -21.46 15.30 -1.30
CA SER A 122 -22.51 14.49 -1.91
C SER A 122 -22.03 13.73 -3.15
N VAL A 123 -21.20 14.36 -3.98
CA VAL A 123 -20.61 13.73 -5.18
C VAL A 123 -19.58 12.68 -4.78
N THR A 124 -18.75 12.96 -3.76
CA THR A 124 -17.79 11.98 -3.22
C THR A 124 -18.49 10.75 -2.65
N ALA A 125 -19.58 10.93 -1.90
CA ALA A 125 -20.36 9.82 -1.33
C ALA A 125 -21.01 8.96 -2.43
N ALA A 126 -21.61 9.58 -3.44
CA ALA A 126 -22.19 8.88 -4.58
C ALA A 126 -21.12 8.09 -5.37
N ALA A 127 -19.95 8.67 -5.61
CA ALA A 127 -18.83 7.99 -6.26
C ALA A 127 -18.33 6.78 -5.43
N SER A 128 -18.23 6.92 -4.10
CA SER A 128 -17.85 5.81 -3.22
C SER A 128 -18.86 4.67 -3.26
N ALA A 129 -20.17 4.96 -3.25
CA ALA A 129 -21.22 3.96 -3.36
C ALA A 129 -21.20 3.25 -4.72
N HIS A 130 -21.04 4.01 -5.82
CA HIS A 130 -20.87 3.48 -7.17
C HIS A 130 -19.67 2.55 -7.26
N ASN A 131 -18.52 2.98 -6.75
CA ASN A 131 -17.28 2.19 -6.79
C ASN A 131 -17.42 0.89 -5.99
N ALA A 132 -18.03 0.93 -4.80
CA ALA A 132 -18.28 -0.27 -4.01
C ALA A 132 -19.19 -1.26 -4.76
N ALA A 133 -20.26 -0.78 -5.39
CA ALA A 133 -21.16 -1.61 -6.21
C ALA A 133 -20.45 -2.21 -7.43
N ALA A 134 -19.61 -1.41 -8.12
CA ALA A 134 -18.84 -1.87 -9.26
C ALA A 134 -17.78 -2.92 -8.88
N VAL A 135 -17.10 -2.78 -7.74
CA VAL A 135 -16.20 -3.80 -7.18
C VAL A 135 -16.96 -5.10 -6.89
N ALA A 136 -18.13 -5.01 -6.25
CA ALA A 136 -18.96 -6.18 -5.95
C ALA A 136 -19.41 -6.90 -7.23
N ALA A 137 -19.94 -6.16 -8.22
CA ALA A 137 -20.38 -6.70 -9.50
C ALA A 137 -19.23 -7.38 -10.27
N TYR A 138 -18.06 -6.74 -10.32
CA TYR A 138 -16.88 -7.28 -10.99
C TYR A 138 -16.44 -8.62 -10.37
N ASN A 139 -16.40 -8.70 -9.03
CA ASN A 139 -15.99 -9.93 -8.35
C ASN A 139 -17.06 -11.02 -8.39
N ALA A 140 -18.35 -10.68 -8.42
CA ALA A 140 -19.44 -11.64 -8.65
C ALA A 140 -19.34 -12.27 -10.04
N ASN A 141 -19.15 -11.45 -11.09
CA ASN A 141 -18.96 -11.94 -12.46
C ASN A 141 -17.71 -12.83 -12.59
N LYS A 142 -16.62 -12.45 -11.91
CA LYS A 142 -15.42 -13.29 -11.84
C LYS A 142 -15.70 -14.66 -11.22
N GLN A 143 -16.43 -14.70 -10.12
CA GLN A 143 -16.77 -15.96 -9.44
C GLN A 143 -17.68 -16.84 -10.30
N ALA A 144 -18.67 -16.26 -10.97
CA ALA A 144 -19.54 -16.97 -11.92
C ALA A 144 -18.71 -17.60 -13.05
N ALA A 145 -17.82 -16.83 -13.69
CA ALA A 145 -16.95 -17.32 -14.76
C ALA A 145 -16.01 -18.46 -14.28
N ALA A 146 -15.52 -18.39 -13.04
CA ALA A 146 -14.70 -19.44 -12.45
C ALA A 146 -15.50 -20.73 -12.18
N ALA A 147 -16.76 -20.60 -11.73
CA ALA A 147 -17.66 -21.73 -11.53
C ALA A 147 -18.01 -22.41 -12.87
N ASP A 148 -18.29 -21.63 -13.90
CA ASP A 148 -18.57 -22.14 -15.26
C ASP A 148 -17.36 -22.89 -15.84
N ALA A 149 -16.15 -22.33 -15.68
CA ALA A 149 -14.91 -22.98 -16.12
C ALA A 149 -14.65 -24.30 -15.36
N ALA A 150 -14.90 -24.31 -14.04
CA ALA A 150 -14.75 -25.52 -13.23
C ALA A 150 -15.78 -26.60 -13.62
N ALA A 151 -17.03 -26.20 -13.91
CA ALA A 151 -18.04 -27.10 -14.44
C ALA A 151 -17.60 -27.66 -15.81
N ALA A 152 -17.23 -26.82 -16.77
CA ALA A 152 -16.79 -27.27 -18.09
C ALA A 152 -15.63 -28.28 -18.02
N ALA A 153 -14.64 -28.04 -17.15
CA ALA A 153 -13.53 -28.96 -16.92
C ALA A 153 -13.98 -30.32 -16.34
N ALA A 154 -14.98 -30.33 -15.44
CA ALA A 154 -15.54 -31.56 -14.87
C ALA A 154 -16.31 -32.40 -15.89
N TRP A 155 -16.93 -31.76 -16.90
CA TRP A 155 -17.70 -32.43 -17.94
C TRP A 155 -16.85 -32.88 -19.15
N GLY A 156 -15.53 -32.67 -19.14
CA GLY A 156 -14.63 -33.12 -20.21
C GLY A 156 -14.93 -32.51 -21.58
N VAL A 157 -15.64 -31.37 -21.62
CA VAL A 157 -16.03 -30.72 -22.88
C VAL A 157 -14.80 -30.01 -23.45
N SER A 158 -14.33 -30.46 -24.62
CA SER A 158 -13.17 -29.87 -25.31
C SER A 158 -13.40 -28.39 -25.67
N ASP A 159 -12.34 -27.59 -25.47
CA ASP A 159 -12.25 -26.11 -25.42
C ASP A 159 -12.85 -25.26 -26.58
N ASP A 160 -13.41 -25.87 -27.63
CA ASP A 160 -13.83 -25.12 -28.83
C ASP A 160 -15.14 -24.33 -28.65
N HIS A 161 -15.99 -24.69 -27.69
CA HIS A 161 -17.31 -24.03 -27.50
C HIS A 161 -17.30 -22.94 -26.41
N SER A 162 -16.35 -22.97 -25.47
CA SER A 162 -16.26 -22.06 -24.32
C SER A 162 -15.83 -20.64 -24.72
N ARG A 163 -15.08 -20.50 -25.82
CA ARG A 163 -14.56 -19.20 -26.30
C ARG A 163 -15.64 -18.25 -26.82
N ALA A 164 -16.76 -18.76 -27.33
CA ALA A 164 -17.83 -17.93 -27.87
C ALA A 164 -18.67 -17.25 -26.78
N ALA A 165 -18.90 -17.93 -25.65
CA ALA A 165 -19.73 -17.41 -24.56
C ALA A 165 -19.05 -16.28 -23.78
N ALA A 166 -17.73 -16.38 -23.52
CA ALA A 166 -16.97 -15.32 -22.83
C ALA A 166 -16.90 -14.01 -23.63
N SER A 167 -16.96 -14.09 -24.96
CA SER A 167 -16.95 -12.90 -25.83
C SER A 167 -18.28 -12.14 -25.80
N ALA A 168 -19.42 -12.80 -25.55
CA ALA A 168 -20.74 -12.16 -25.56
C ALA A 168 -21.04 -11.40 -24.26
N THR A 169 -20.66 -11.94 -23.11
CA THR A 169 -20.90 -11.33 -21.79
C THR A 169 -20.09 -10.04 -21.58
N THR A 170 -18.92 -9.95 -22.21
CA THR A 170 -18.04 -8.76 -22.12
C THR A 170 -18.64 -7.55 -22.84
N THR A 171 -19.40 -7.78 -23.92
CA THR A 171 -20.02 -6.72 -24.74
C THR A 171 -21.23 -6.08 -24.04
N ALA A 172 -22.00 -6.85 -23.28
CA ALA A 172 -23.16 -6.35 -22.55
C ALA A 172 -22.76 -5.47 -21.35
N ALA A 173 -21.71 -5.84 -20.61
CA ALA A 173 -21.20 -5.05 -19.49
C ALA A 173 -20.59 -3.70 -19.95
N ALA A 174 -19.95 -3.68 -21.13
CA ALA A 174 -19.41 -2.45 -21.72
C ALA A 174 -20.52 -1.46 -22.14
N ALA A 175 -21.66 -1.96 -22.63
CA ALA A 175 -22.80 -1.13 -23.00
C ALA A 175 -23.46 -0.43 -21.78
N ALA A 176 -23.59 -1.16 -20.66
CA ALA A 176 -24.14 -0.60 -19.41
C ALA A 176 -23.22 0.47 -18.78
N ALA A 177 -21.90 0.26 -18.81
CA ALA A 177 -20.92 1.24 -18.32
C ALA A 177 -20.88 2.52 -19.17
N THR A 178 -21.12 2.40 -20.48
CA THR A 178 -21.17 3.54 -21.41
C THR A 178 -22.39 4.44 -21.14
N ALA A 179 -23.55 3.85 -20.82
CA ALA A 179 -24.76 4.60 -20.47
C ALA A 179 -24.62 5.37 -19.14
N ALA A 180 -23.96 4.80 -18.13
CA ALA A 180 -23.70 5.45 -16.85
C ALA A 180 -22.66 6.59 -16.96
N THR A 181 -21.65 6.43 -17.83
CA THR A 181 -20.62 7.45 -18.09
C THR A 181 -21.18 8.65 -18.86
N ALA A 182 -22.13 8.42 -19.77
CA ALA A 182 -22.82 9.50 -20.50
C ALA A 182 -23.68 10.40 -19.59
N ALA A 183 -24.23 9.86 -18.51
CA ALA A 183 -24.99 10.63 -17.52
C ALA A 183 -24.10 11.54 -16.65
N LEU A 184 -22.84 11.16 -16.41
CA LEU A 184 -21.86 11.94 -15.63
C LEU A 184 -21.04 12.93 -16.46
N ALA A 185 -20.87 12.68 -17.77
CA ALA A 185 -20.15 13.57 -18.68
C ALA A 185 -20.84 14.92 -18.93
N GLY A 186 -22.12 15.07 -18.56
CA GLY A 186 -22.89 16.31 -18.72
C GLY A 186 -22.50 17.47 -17.80
N LEU A 187 -21.57 17.28 -16.85
CA LEU A 187 -21.29 18.25 -15.78
C LEU A 187 -19.82 18.75 -15.67
N GLY A 188 -18.98 18.52 -16.68
CA GLY A 188 -17.54 18.84 -16.57
C GLY A 188 -16.87 19.36 -17.83
N SER A 189 -17.22 20.56 -18.28
CA SER A 189 -16.45 21.30 -19.30
C SER A 189 -15.87 22.59 -18.72
N ALA A 190 -14.69 22.52 -18.10
CA ALA A 190 -13.74 23.62 -18.03
C ALA A 190 -12.44 23.18 -17.33
N THR A 191 -11.34 23.07 -18.09
CA THR A 191 -9.98 23.57 -17.78
C THR A 191 -8.94 22.86 -18.65
N ARG A 192 -8.50 23.52 -19.73
CA ARG A 192 -7.24 23.20 -20.42
C ARG A 192 -6.32 24.38 -20.24
N GLN A 193 -5.34 24.29 -19.35
CA GLN A 193 -4.09 25.06 -19.43
C GLN A 193 -3.05 24.48 -18.45
N GLY A 194 -1.80 24.32 -18.90
CA GLY A 194 -0.64 24.12 -18.01
C GLY A 194 0.12 22.77 -18.01
N ILE A 195 0.07 21.94 -19.06
CA ILE A 195 0.86 20.68 -19.07
C ILE A 195 2.34 20.95 -19.43
N SER A 196 3.26 20.52 -18.55
CA SER A 196 4.72 20.63 -18.71
C SER A 196 5.27 19.86 -19.93
N LYS A 197 6.43 20.27 -20.46
CA LYS A 197 7.05 19.66 -21.66
C LYS A 197 7.33 18.15 -21.51
N HIS A 198 7.70 17.68 -20.32
CA HIS A 198 7.95 16.25 -20.06
C HIS A 198 6.66 15.42 -20.02
N ALA A 199 5.57 15.95 -19.46
CA ALA A 199 4.26 15.30 -19.48
C ALA A 199 3.70 15.20 -20.92
N ARG A 200 3.89 16.23 -21.75
CA ARG A 200 3.55 16.17 -23.19
C ARG A 200 4.36 15.12 -23.94
N GLN A 201 5.66 14.97 -23.64
CA GLN A 201 6.51 13.98 -24.29
C GLN A 201 6.11 12.54 -23.91
N ARG A 202 5.74 12.31 -22.64
CA ARG A 202 5.21 11.01 -22.18
C ARG A 202 3.82 10.72 -22.79
N GLN A 203 2.92 11.69 -22.83
CA GLN A 203 1.61 11.56 -23.49
C GLN A 203 1.75 11.24 -24.99
N ARG A 204 2.70 11.86 -25.70
CA ARG A 204 2.99 11.54 -27.11
C ARG A 204 3.49 10.10 -27.30
N LYS A 205 4.37 9.61 -26.42
CA LYS A 205 4.82 8.21 -26.44
C LYS A 205 3.68 7.23 -26.11
N GLN A 206 2.78 7.60 -25.20
CA GLN A 206 1.60 6.82 -24.84
C GLN A 206 0.59 6.76 -25.99
N ALA A 207 0.29 7.89 -26.61
CA ALA A 207 -0.62 7.97 -27.76
C ALA A 207 -0.10 7.18 -28.97
N ALA A 208 1.21 7.22 -29.23
CA ALA A 208 1.85 6.40 -30.26
C ALA A 208 1.74 4.88 -29.96
N LYS A 209 1.85 4.49 -28.68
CA LYS A 209 1.67 3.09 -28.26
C LYS A 209 0.22 2.61 -28.40
N VAL A 210 -0.75 3.47 -28.09
CA VAL A 210 -2.19 3.19 -28.25
C VAL A 210 -2.56 3.07 -29.74
N ALA A 211 -2.08 3.98 -30.58
CA ALA A 211 -2.28 3.90 -32.03
C ALA A 211 -1.65 2.64 -32.65
N ALA A 212 -0.47 2.24 -32.18
CA ALA A 212 0.18 1.00 -32.61
C ALA A 212 -0.61 -0.25 -32.22
N LEU A 213 -1.23 -0.27 -31.03
CA LEU A 213 -2.09 -1.36 -30.60
C LEU A 213 -3.40 -1.40 -31.39
N GLN A 214 -4.01 -0.25 -31.68
CA GLN A 214 -5.25 -0.13 -32.46
C GLN A 214 -5.11 -0.54 -33.93
N GLY A 215 -3.89 -0.51 -34.49
CA GLY A 215 -3.61 -1.00 -35.84
C GLY A 215 -3.41 -2.51 -35.96
N MET A 216 -3.49 -3.27 -34.86
CA MET A 216 -3.31 -4.74 -34.87
C MET A 216 -4.65 -5.45 -35.03
N ALA A 217 -4.66 -6.56 -35.79
CA ALA A 217 -5.87 -7.36 -36.02
C ALA A 217 -6.51 -7.84 -34.69
N PRO A 218 -7.85 -7.87 -34.56
CA PRO A 218 -8.55 -8.24 -33.32
C PRO A 218 -8.16 -9.60 -32.76
N ALA A 219 -7.84 -10.58 -33.61
CA ALA A 219 -7.37 -11.90 -33.20
C ALA A 219 -5.97 -11.88 -32.54
N THR A 220 -5.11 -10.92 -32.92
CA THR A 220 -3.78 -10.74 -32.32
C THR A 220 -3.87 -10.01 -30.99
N GLN A 221 -4.79 -9.04 -30.87
CA GLN A 221 -5.14 -8.42 -29.59
C GLN A 221 -5.75 -9.46 -28.63
N ALA A 222 -6.61 -10.35 -29.12
CA ALA A 222 -7.22 -11.43 -28.34
C ALA A 222 -6.23 -12.55 -27.96
N ALA A 223 -5.20 -12.83 -28.77
CA ALA A 223 -4.15 -13.80 -28.44
C ALA A 223 -3.16 -13.24 -27.40
N ILE A 224 -2.78 -11.96 -27.51
CA ILE A 224 -1.98 -11.25 -26.50
C ILE A 224 -2.79 -11.04 -25.21
N ALA A 225 -4.11 -10.80 -25.33
CA ALA A 225 -5.02 -10.78 -24.20
C ALA A 225 -5.39 -12.18 -23.69
N GLY A 226 -5.18 -13.26 -24.45
CA GLY A 226 -5.62 -14.62 -24.13
C GLY A 226 -4.65 -15.40 -23.25
N LEU A 227 -3.38 -15.03 -23.24
CA LEU A 227 -2.34 -15.62 -22.39
C LEU A 227 -1.72 -14.51 -21.55
N GLY A 228 -2.26 -14.28 -20.36
CA GLY A 228 -1.96 -13.14 -19.45
C GLY A 228 -0.56 -13.10 -18.82
N GLY A 229 0.47 -13.52 -19.55
CA GLY A 229 1.87 -13.45 -19.17
C GLY A 229 2.64 -12.38 -19.97
N VAL A 230 3.66 -11.80 -19.35
CA VAL A 230 4.69 -11.06 -20.06
C VAL A 230 5.40 -12.03 -21.02
N SER A 231 5.54 -11.69 -22.31
CA SER A 231 6.22 -12.58 -23.26
C SER A 231 7.66 -12.89 -22.81
N GLU A 232 8.15 -14.09 -23.12
CA GLU A 232 9.52 -14.50 -22.75
C GLU A 232 10.56 -13.53 -23.34
N GLU A 233 10.36 -13.05 -24.56
CA GLU A 233 11.20 -12.03 -25.17
C GLU A 233 11.24 -10.73 -24.34
N HIS A 234 10.09 -10.27 -23.84
CA HIS A 234 10.04 -9.10 -22.98
C HIS A 234 10.76 -9.34 -21.65
N LYS A 235 10.58 -10.53 -21.04
CA LYS A 235 11.28 -10.89 -19.80
C LYS A 235 12.79 -10.86 -20.00
N GLN A 236 13.30 -11.48 -21.07
CA GLN A 236 14.71 -11.47 -21.43
C GLN A 236 15.23 -10.05 -21.69
N LYS A 237 14.49 -9.25 -22.48
CA LYS A 237 14.87 -7.85 -22.76
C LYS A 237 14.97 -7.02 -21.49
N LYS A 238 14.03 -7.19 -20.56
CA LYS A 238 14.07 -6.50 -19.26
C LYS A 238 15.23 -6.99 -18.40
N ALA A 239 15.47 -8.31 -18.33
CA ALA A 239 16.61 -8.87 -17.60
C ALA A 239 17.95 -8.30 -18.10
N ARG A 240 18.14 -8.21 -19.44
CA ARG A 240 19.32 -7.56 -20.04
C ARG A 240 19.46 -6.10 -19.61
N ALA A 241 18.37 -5.34 -19.71
CA ALA A 241 18.37 -3.92 -19.34
C ALA A 241 18.65 -3.70 -17.85
N LEU A 242 18.15 -4.56 -16.96
CA LEU A 242 18.43 -4.45 -15.53
C LEU A 242 19.87 -4.84 -15.20
N SER A 243 20.41 -5.83 -15.89
CA SER A 243 21.80 -6.26 -15.72
C SER A 243 22.79 -5.15 -16.03
N SER A 244 22.50 -4.28 -17.02
CA SER A 244 23.34 -3.12 -17.32
C SER A 244 23.19 -1.96 -16.34
N LEU A 245 22.05 -1.86 -15.64
CA LEU A 245 21.81 -0.84 -14.61
C LEU A 245 22.37 -1.24 -13.22
N GLY A 246 22.70 -2.52 -13.04
CA GLY A 246 23.36 -3.04 -11.84
C GLY A 246 22.40 -3.55 -10.76
N LEU A 247 22.99 -4.05 -9.67
CA LEU A 247 22.31 -4.84 -8.64
C LEU A 247 21.12 -4.11 -7.99
N MET A 248 21.24 -2.80 -7.75
CA MET A 248 20.17 -2.05 -7.09
C MET A 248 18.89 -2.02 -7.95
N SER A 249 19.01 -1.82 -9.27
CA SER A 249 17.88 -1.84 -10.19
C SER A 249 17.23 -3.22 -10.30
N ILE A 250 18.05 -4.28 -10.21
CA ILE A 250 17.57 -5.68 -10.13
C ILE A 250 16.76 -5.88 -8.85
N CYS A 251 17.31 -5.50 -7.68
CA CYS A 251 16.63 -5.64 -6.39
C CYS A 251 15.30 -4.88 -6.34
N CYS A 252 15.26 -3.64 -6.85
CA CYS A 252 14.02 -2.87 -6.93
C CYS A 252 13.00 -3.54 -7.84
N SER A 253 13.42 -4.02 -9.02
CA SER A 253 12.51 -4.68 -9.96
C SER A 253 12.02 -6.03 -9.47
N TRP A 254 12.87 -6.78 -8.76
CA TRP A 254 12.50 -8.03 -8.09
C TRP A 254 11.35 -7.82 -7.13
N GLY A 255 11.46 -6.79 -6.28
CA GLY A 255 10.44 -6.44 -5.29
C GLY A 255 9.05 -6.33 -5.90
N THR A 256 8.91 -5.50 -6.94
CA THR A 256 7.65 -5.27 -7.66
C THR A 256 7.16 -6.49 -8.43
N VAL A 257 8.05 -7.21 -9.12
CA VAL A 257 7.65 -8.38 -9.93
C VAL A 257 7.15 -9.53 -9.06
N GLN A 258 7.69 -9.68 -7.84
CA GLN A 258 7.36 -10.77 -6.91
C GLN A 258 6.19 -10.46 -5.97
N GLU A 259 5.65 -9.25 -6.01
CA GLU A 259 4.54 -8.83 -5.16
C GLU A 259 3.29 -9.73 -5.31
N PRO A 260 2.82 -10.08 -6.53
CA PRO A 260 1.68 -10.99 -6.67
C PRO A 260 1.93 -12.38 -6.10
N ALA A 261 3.15 -12.92 -6.24
CA ALA A 261 3.53 -14.21 -5.66
C ALA A 261 3.42 -14.18 -4.12
N SER A 262 3.79 -13.04 -3.53
CA SER A 262 3.74 -12.85 -2.09
C SER A 262 2.31 -12.77 -1.58
N LEU A 263 1.47 -12.00 -2.28
CA LEU A 263 0.05 -11.90 -1.94
C LEU A 263 -0.67 -13.26 -2.08
N LEU A 264 -0.34 -14.07 -3.10
CA LEU A 264 -0.86 -15.44 -3.19
C LEU A 264 -0.43 -16.31 -1.99
N GLN A 265 0.81 -16.19 -1.53
CA GLN A 265 1.26 -16.92 -0.33
C GLN A 265 0.52 -16.45 0.93
N VAL A 266 0.23 -15.15 1.06
CA VAL A 266 -0.60 -14.64 2.15
C VAL A 266 -2.01 -15.23 2.06
N ALA A 267 -2.64 -15.21 0.89
CA ALA A 267 -3.97 -15.81 0.71
C ALA A 267 -3.99 -17.29 1.11
N GLY A 268 -2.98 -18.07 0.70
CA GLY A 268 -2.85 -19.48 1.08
C GLY A 268 -2.60 -19.69 2.58
N ALA A 269 -1.90 -18.77 3.25
CA ALA A 269 -1.64 -18.84 4.68
C ALA A 269 -2.86 -18.50 5.55
N PHE A 270 -3.85 -17.81 4.98
CA PHE A 270 -5.08 -17.38 5.63
C PHE A 270 -6.32 -17.79 4.81
N PRO A 271 -6.60 -19.09 4.67
CA PRO A 271 -7.65 -19.60 3.76
C PRO A 271 -9.07 -19.19 4.16
N SER A 272 -9.30 -18.82 5.42
CA SER A 272 -10.57 -18.27 5.89
C SER A 272 -10.71 -16.76 5.67
N SER A 273 -9.68 -16.11 5.14
CA SER A 273 -9.63 -14.66 4.93
C SER A 273 -9.69 -14.33 3.45
N GLN A 274 -10.01 -13.08 3.16
CA GLN A 274 -10.07 -12.56 1.79
C GLN A 274 -9.08 -11.42 1.66
N LEU A 275 -8.18 -11.51 0.68
CA LEU A 275 -7.35 -10.38 0.29
C LEU A 275 -8.18 -9.42 -0.56
N VAL A 276 -7.95 -8.12 -0.39
CA VAL A 276 -8.66 -7.06 -1.09
C VAL A 276 -7.64 -6.14 -1.72
N GLU A 277 -7.73 -5.99 -3.04
CA GLU A 277 -6.94 -5.02 -3.77
C GLU A 277 -7.36 -3.60 -3.38
N VAL A 278 -6.38 -2.71 -3.24
CA VAL A 278 -6.63 -1.32 -2.88
C VAL A 278 -5.62 -0.41 -3.56
N GLY A 279 -6.10 0.77 -3.92
CA GLY A 279 -5.33 1.88 -4.46
C GLY A 279 -4.76 2.78 -3.36
N LEU A 280 -4.83 4.09 -3.59
CA LEU A 280 -4.27 5.09 -2.69
C LEU A 280 -5.30 5.47 -1.63
N CYS A 281 -5.12 4.96 -0.41
CA CYS A 281 -5.90 5.37 0.75
C CYS A 281 -5.46 6.76 1.18
N ARG A 282 -6.39 7.73 1.19
CA ARG A 282 -6.10 9.12 1.53
C ARG A 282 -6.41 9.38 2.99
N LEU A 283 -5.53 10.08 3.70
CA LEU A 283 -5.81 10.50 5.06
C LEU A 283 -6.91 11.56 5.02
N SER A 284 -8.04 11.27 5.68
CA SER A 284 -9.06 12.28 5.98
C SER A 284 -8.68 13.01 7.27
N PRO A 285 -8.44 14.33 7.26
CA PRO A 285 -8.15 15.08 8.49
C PRO A 285 -9.25 14.94 9.55
N ALA A 286 -10.51 14.73 9.15
CA ALA A 286 -11.63 14.51 10.05
C ALA A 286 -11.58 13.17 10.81
N SER A 287 -10.74 12.23 10.37
CA SER A 287 -10.52 10.95 11.06
C SER A 287 -9.44 11.02 12.16
N LEU A 288 -8.72 12.15 12.26
CA LEU A 288 -7.72 12.34 13.29
C LEU A 288 -8.39 12.68 14.63
N PRO A 289 -7.94 12.09 15.75
CA PRO A 289 -8.40 12.50 17.07
C PRO A 289 -8.21 14.00 17.31
N VAL A 290 -9.24 14.67 17.82
CA VAL A 290 -9.25 16.13 18.01
C VAL A 290 -8.14 16.59 18.97
N ASP A 291 -7.84 15.78 19.97
CA ASP A 291 -6.80 15.99 20.97
C ASP A 291 -5.37 15.92 20.39
N TRP A 292 -5.19 15.39 19.18
CA TRP A 292 -3.91 15.48 18.48
C TRP A 292 -3.61 16.92 18.00
N GLY A 293 -4.63 17.77 17.89
CA GLY A 293 -4.48 19.21 17.69
C GLY A 293 -4.12 19.66 16.26
N PHE A 294 -4.32 18.81 15.25
CA PHE A 294 -4.10 19.16 13.85
C PHE A 294 -5.31 19.92 13.27
N GLY A 295 -5.08 21.16 12.83
CA GLY A 295 -6.11 21.99 12.17
C GLY A 295 -6.06 21.91 10.64
N PRO A 296 -7.02 22.53 9.92
CA PRO A 296 -6.95 22.67 8.47
C PRO A 296 -5.63 23.29 8.01
N GLY A 297 -5.01 22.73 6.97
CA GLY A 297 -3.73 23.22 6.42
C GLY A 297 -2.48 22.85 7.22
N SER A 298 -2.63 22.25 8.40
CA SER A 298 -1.51 21.86 9.27
C SER A 298 -0.62 20.75 8.71
N LEU A 299 -1.19 19.93 7.84
CA LEU A 299 -0.56 18.77 7.25
C LEU A 299 -0.58 18.89 5.73
N PRO A 300 0.43 18.34 5.04
CA PRO A 300 0.33 18.13 3.61
C PRO A 300 -0.81 17.14 3.30
N PRO A 301 -1.24 17.07 2.04
CA PRO A 301 -1.96 15.90 1.54
C PRO A 301 -1.17 14.62 1.85
N ILE A 302 -1.76 13.68 2.59
CA ILE A 302 -1.14 12.40 2.97
C ILE A 302 -1.93 11.25 2.34
N GLY A 303 -1.22 10.23 1.87
CA GLY A 303 -1.84 8.99 1.41
C GLY A 303 -0.93 7.78 1.58
N ALA A 304 -1.52 6.60 1.57
CA ALA A 304 -0.82 5.34 1.69
C ALA A 304 -1.38 4.34 0.70
N SER A 305 -0.48 3.58 0.07
CA SER A 305 -0.82 2.51 -0.87
C SER A 305 -0.30 1.20 -0.28
N PRO A 306 -1.08 0.52 0.59
CA PRO A 306 -0.71 -0.83 1.01
C PRO A 306 -0.83 -1.78 -0.18
N ASP A 307 -0.05 -2.86 -0.17
CA ASP A 307 -0.04 -3.82 -1.29
C ASP A 307 -1.38 -4.58 -1.38
N ALA A 308 -2.05 -4.77 -0.24
CA ALA A 308 -3.43 -5.23 -0.15
C ALA A 308 -4.05 -4.85 1.21
N LEU A 309 -5.34 -5.07 1.36
CA LEU A 309 -5.97 -5.30 2.68
C LEU A 309 -6.27 -6.79 2.83
N ILE A 310 -6.41 -7.26 4.06
CA ILE A 310 -6.91 -8.60 4.37
C ILE A 310 -8.09 -8.50 5.31
N ARG A 311 -9.20 -9.14 4.92
CA ARG A 311 -10.42 -9.23 5.70
C ARG A 311 -10.51 -10.63 6.29
N HIS A 312 -10.38 -10.73 7.61
CA HIS A 312 -10.54 -11.99 8.32
C HIS A 312 -12.02 -12.28 8.53
N ARG A 313 -12.46 -13.50 8.17
CA ARG A 313 -13.76 -13.98 8.61
C ARG A 313 -13.62 -14.43 10.05
N THR A 314 -14.21 -13.69 10.96
CA THR A 314 -14.45 -14.18 12.32
C THR A 314 -15.39 -15.38 12.18
N PRO A 315 -15.01 -16.60 12.60
CA PRO A 315 -15.97 -17.68 12.65
C PRO A 315 -17.16 -17.22 13.52
N PRO A 316 -18.41 -17.53 13.14
CA PRO A 316 -19.54 -17.20 14.00
C PRO A 316 -19.25 -17.81 15.37
N LEU A 317 -19.27 -16.98 16.42
CA LEU A 317 -19.21 -17.46 17.79
C LEU A 317 -20.33 -18.48 17.92
N VAL A 318 -19.98 -19.76 18.01
CA VAL A 318 -20.90 -20.78 18.48
C VAL A 318 -21.32 -20.28 19.85
N ALA A 319 -22.62 -19.98 20.01
CA ALA A 319 -23.18 -19.49 21.25
C ALA A 319 -22.93 -20.52 22.35
N ALA A 320 -21.79 -20.41 23.03
CA ALA A 320 -21.53 -21.11 24.27
C ALA A 320 -22.56 -20.57 25.27
N GLY A 321 -23.42 -21.46 25.74
CA GLY A 321 -24.60 -21.13 26.52
C GLY A 321 -24.30 -20.24 27.73
N GLY A 322 -25.16 -19.25 27.89
CA GLY A 322 -25.65 -18.75 29.16
C GLY A 322 -24.62 -18.31 30.19
N LEU A 323 -24.22 -17.04 30.14
CA LEU A 323 -23.97 -16.23 31.33
C LEU A 323 -24.51 -14.81 31.07
N GLN A 324 -25.56 -14.46 31.81
CA GLN A 324 -26.09 -13.09 31.87
C GLN A 324 -25.00 -12.15 32.38
N ALA A 325 -24.54 -11.24 31.52
CA ALA A 325 -23.69 -10.12 31.93
C ALA A 325 -24.56 -8.91 32.24
N THR A 326 -24.52 -8.46 33.49
CA THR A 326 -25.10 -7.21 33.97
C THR A 326 -24.41 -6.02 33.31
N ALA A 327 -25.21 -5.13 32.71
CA ALA A 327 -24.77 -3.94 31.99
C ALA A 327 -24.06 -2.94 32.91
N GLY A 328 -22.78 -2.69 32.64
CA GLY A 328 -21.99 -1.61 33.22
C GLY A 328 -21.97 -0.38 32.31
N SER A 329 -22.02 0.78 32.94
CA SER A 329 -22.04 2.14 32.37
C SER A 329 -21.01 2.40 31.27
N GLY A 330 -21.47 2.85 30.11
CA GLY A 330 -20.62 3.38 29.03
C GLY A 330 -20.18 4.84 29.25
N PRO A 331 -19.17 5.31 28.49
CA PRO A 331 -18.65 6.67 28.59
C PRO A 331 -19.63 7.71 27.99
N PRO A 332 -19.53 8.99 28.41
CA PRO A 332 -20.46 10.03 27.97
C PRO A 332 -20.31 10.37 26.49
N ALA A 333 -21.44 10.62 25.82
CA ALA A 333 -21.49 11.13 24.46
C ALA A 333 -21.10 12.63 24.43
N VAL A 334 -20.12 12.98 23.61
CA VAL A 334 -19.76 14.38 23.33
C VAL A 334 -20.76 14.95 22.33
N GLN A 335 -21.53 15.96 22.75
CA GLN A 335 -22.29 16.83 21.85
C GLN A 335 -21.32 17.51 20.87
N GLN A 336 -21.53 17.31 19.57
CA GLN A 336 -20.86 18.09 18.52
C GLN A 336 -21.33 19.54 18.62
N ALA A 337 -20.50 20.39 19.24
CA ALA A 337 -20.62 21.83 19.15
C ALA A 337 -20.28 22.29 17.72
N ALA A 338 -21.03 23.26 17.21
CA ALA A 338 -20.72 23.94 15.96
C ALA A 338 -19.27 24.51 16.00
N PRO A 339 -18.51 24.48 14.90
CA PRO A 339 -17.11 24.90 14.91
C PRO A 339 -17.03 26.40 15.20
N ALA A 340 -16.56 26.75 16.39
CA ALA A 340 -16.08 28.08 16.69
C ALA A 340 -14.97 28.46 15.69
N ALA A 341 -14.92 29.72 15.27
CA ALA A 341 -13.91 30.23 14.36
C ALA A 341 -12.51 29.82 14.84
N VAL A 342 -11.88 28.89 14.11
CA VAL A 342 -10.59 28.31 14.48
C VAL A 342 -9.54 29.41 14.33
N ALA A 343 -8.93 29.81 15.46
CA ALA A 343 -7.77 30.70 15.45
C ALA A 343 -6.70 30.15 14.49
N PRO A 344 -5.83 31.01 13.89
CA PRO A 344 -4.78 30.57 12.99
C PRO A 344 -3.99 29.43 13.61
N TRP A 345 -4.01 28.27 12.96
CA TRP A 345 -3.33 27.09 13.47
C TRP A 345 -1.80 27.30 13.35
N ASP A 346 -1.08 27.03 14.45
CA ASP A 346 0.37 27.25 14.58
C ASP A 346 1.02 26.05 15.31
N ILE A 347 2.06 25.48 14.69
CA ILE A 347 2.80 24.33 15.23
C ILE A 347 3.54 24.66 16.51
N ASP A 348 4.06 25.87 16.66
CA ASP A 348 4.83 26.24 17.85
C ASP A 348 3.89 26.31 19.07
N SER A 349 2.68 26.86 18.88
CA SER A 349 1.59 26.84 19.87
C SER A 349 1.13 25.42 20.22
N LEU A 350 1.06 24.50 19.24
CA LEU A 350 0.72 23.09 19.50
C LEU A 350 1.82 22.39 20.31
N LEU A 351 3.09 22.53 19.92
CA LEU A 351 4.23 21.95 20.63
C LEU A 351 4.34 22.51 22.06
N ALA A 352 4.03 23.79 22.27
CA ALA A 352 3.99 24.40 23.59
C ALA A 352 2.88 23.80 24.48
N ARG A 353 1.65 23.66 23.96
CA ARG A 353 0.52 23.03 24.69
C ARG A 353 0.78 21.58 25.07
N LEU A 354 1.45 20.83 24.19
CA LEU A 354 1.85 19.45 24.45
C LEU A 354 3.04 19.34 25.41
N GLN A 355 3.50 20.46 25.99
CA GLN A 355 4.68 20.54 26.86
C GLN A 355 5.94 19.98 26.19
N LEU A 356 6.00 20.03 24.86
CA LEU A 356 7.12 19.54 24.06
C LEU A 356 8.20 20.62 23.86
N VAL A 357 7.91 21.90 24.12
CA VAL A 357 8.92 22.97 24.19
C VAL A 357 9.61 22.93 25.55
N GLY A 358 10.92 22.65 25.57
CA GLY A 358 11.72 22.64 26.79
C GLY A 358 12.13 24.05 27.20
N GLY A 359 11.59 24.52 28.32
CA GLY A 359 12.10 25.62 29.13
C GLY A 359 11.70 25.34 30.58
N ALA A 360 12.66 25.30 31.49
CA ALA A 360 12.43 25.05 32.91
C ALA A 360 11.52 26.13 33.50
N SER A 361 10.33 25.74 33.95
CA SER A 361 9.57 26.52 34.93
C SER A 361 8.68 25.58 35.73
N THR A 362 9.03 25.42 37.00
CA THR A 362 8.20 24.89 38.08
C THR A 362 6.79 25.47 38.04
N PRO A 363 5.71 24.66 38.07
CA PRO A 363 4.37 25.18 38.26
C PRO A 363 4.15 25.56 39.74
N PRO A 364 3.44 26.66 40.05
CA PRO A 364 3.01 26.92 41.42
C PRO A 364 1.86 25.97 41.77
N LEU A 365 1.94 25.35 42.95
CA LEU A 365 0.79 24.73 43.59
C LEU A 365 -0.28 25.79 43.85
N ALA A 366 -1.53 25.48 43.51
CA ALA A 366 -2.70 26.13 44.08
C ALA A 366 -3.79 25.08 44.40
N PRO A 367 -4.64 25.35 45.39
CA PRO A 367 -5.17 24.32 46.29
C PRO A 367 -6.54 23.78 45.88
N ALA A 368 -6.84 22.61 46.45
CA ALA A 368 -8.11 21.91 46.34
C ALA A 368 -9.31 22.77 46.82
N GLY A 369 -10.31 22.90 45.96
CA GLY A 369 -11.64 23.40 46.29
C GLY A 369 -12.68 22.30 46.07
N ASN A 370 -13.23 21.79 47.18
CA ASN A 370 -14.41 20.94 47.23
C ASN A 370 -15.64 21.74 46.79
N THR A 371 -16.41 21.23 45.83
CA THR A 371 -17.85 21.52 45.73
C THR A 371 -18.61 20.32 45.18
N SER A 372 -19.34 19.69 46.08
CA SER A 372 -20.47 18.78 45.89
C SER A 372 -21.66 19.47 45.23
N GLY A 373 -22.44 18.77 44.40
CA GLY A 373 -23.73 19.30 43.94
C GLY A 373 -24.47 18.50 42.87
N SER A 374 -25.42 17.69 43.35
CA SER A 374 -26.77 17.45 42.79
C SER A 374 -26.97 16.75 41.44
N SER A 375 -27.55 15.56 41.59
CA SER A 375 -28.39 14.81 40.65
C SER A 375 -29.57 15.59 40.08
N SER A 376 -29.88 15.35 38.81
CA SER A 376 -31.26 15.39 38.30
C SER A 376 -31.42 14.45 37.10
N SER A 377 -32.32 13.50 37.29
CA SER A 377 -32.80 12.50 36.35
C SER A 377 -33.81 13.10 35.37
N ALA A 378 -33.68 12.79 34.08
CA ALA A 378 -34.78 12.92 33.12
C ALA A 378 -34.72 11.78 32.09
N THR A 379 -35.89 11.20 31.86
CA THR A 379 -36.18 9.96 31.13
C THR A 379 -36.49 10.16 29.64
N ALA A 380 -36.03 9.16 28.84
CA ALA A 380 -36.54 8.68 27.54
C ALA A 380 -36.28 9.51 26.24
N PRO A 381 -36.41 8.93 25.01
CA PRO A 381 -36.64 7.53 24.62
C PRO A 381 -35.58 6.93 23.68
N ALA A 382 -35.68 5.62 23.49
CA ALA A 382 -34.83 4.75 22.69
C ALA A 382 -35.05 4.84 21.17
N ALA A 383 -33.98 4.69 20.40
CA ALA A 383 -34.01 4.04 19.09
C ALA A 383 -32.63 3.51 18.69
N SER A 384 -32.61 2.22 18.36
CA SER A 384 -31.88 1.59 17.23
C SER A 384 -30.95 0.42 17.58
N ALA A 385 -31.53 -0.77 17.36
CA ALA A 385 -30.98 -1.96 16.73
C ALA A 385 -29.50 -2.31 16.99
N SER A 386 -29.29 -3.18 17.97
CA SER A 386 -28.19 -4.14 17.99
C SER A 386 -28.24 -5.02 16.74
N CYS A 387 -27.43 -4.71 15.73
CA CYS A 387 -27.02 -5.67 14.72
C CYS A 387 -25.67 -6.24 15.13
N THR A 388 -25.68 -7.47 15.65
CA THR A 388 -24.49 -8.28 15.87
C THR A 388 -23.94 -8.79 14.53
N SER A 389 -23.54 -7.88 13.64
CA SER A 389 -22.64 -8.26 12.56
C SER A 389 -21.28 -8.47 13.20
N GLY A 390 -20.84 -9.72 13.31
CA GLY A 390 -19.51 -10.05 13.83
C GLY A 390 -18.47 -9.17 13.16
N GLU A 391 -17.78 -8.33 13.94
CA GLU A 391 -16.80 -7.39 13.41
C GLU A 391 -15.76 -8.19 12.61
N GLN A 392 -15.69 -7.92 11.31
CA GLN A 392 -14.66 -8.47 10.45
C GLN A 392 -13.39 -7.67 10.70
N LEU A 393 -12.36 -8.33 11.22
CA LEU A 393 -11.05 -7.71 11.38
C LEU A 393 -10.46 -7.42 9.99
N LEU A 394 -10.22 -6.14 9.70
CA LEU A 394 -9.55 -5.67 8.50
C LEU A 394 -8.13 -5.20 8.85
N GLU A 395 -7.13 -5.74 8.17
CA GLU A 395 -5.72 -5.36 8.34
C GLU A 395 -5.12 -4.91 7.00
N VAL A 396 -4.14 -4.01 7.07
CA VAL A 396 -3.31 -3.70 5.91
C VAL A 396 -2.29 -4.81 5.67
N VAL A 397 -1.91 -5.07 4.43
CA VAL A 397 -0.84 -6.02 4.08
C VAL A 397 0.26 -5.25 3.35
N GLU A 398 1.48 -5.35 3.86
CA GLU A 398 2.68 -4.81 3.24
C GLU A 398 3.68 -5.95 2.99
N VAL A 399 4.14 -6.09 1.76
CA VAL A 399 5.05 -7.13 1.31
C VAL A 399 6.46 -6.57 1.12
N LYS A 400 7.44 -7.30 1.63
CA LYS A 400 8.87 -7.07 1.42
C LYS A 400 9.53 -8.34 0.89
N ASN A 401 9.76 -8.36 -0.42
CA ASN A 401 10.49 -9.40 -1.10
C ASN A 401 12.01 -9.22 -0.92
N THR A 402 12.66 -10.20 -0.27
CA THR A 402 14.11 -10.33 -0.24
C THR A 402 14.59 -10.70 -1.64
N CYS A 403 15.46 -9.86 -2.21
CA CYS A 403 16.10 -10.15 -3.49
C CYS A 403 17.16 -11.24 -3.31
N PRO A 404 17.11 -12.34 -4.07
CA PRO A 404 18.08 -13.42 -3.97
C PRO A 404 19.36 -13.11 -4.74
N PHE A 405 19.50 -11.96 -5.40
CA PHE A 405 20.67 -11.64 -6.22
C PHE A 405 21.73 -10.87 -5.42
N GLY A 406 22.99 -11.23 -5.66
CA GLY A 406 24.17 -10.49 -5.23
C GLY A 406 25.21 -10.43 -6.34
N HIS A 407 26.28 -9.66 -6.13
CA HIS A 407 27.42 -9.69 -7.04
C HIS A 407 28.20 -11.00 -6.88
N SER A 408 28.63 -11.57 -8.01
CA SER A 408 29.52 -12.73 -8.01
C SER A 408 30.90 -12.36 -7.48
N ARG A 409 31.55 -13.32 -6.82
CA ARG A 409 32.95 -13.23 -6.38
C ARG A 409 33.73 -14.40 -6.97
N ARG A 410 34.74 -14.10 -7.79
CA ARG A 410 35.60 -15.12 -8.42
C ARG A 410 37.06 -14.86 -8.08
N GLY A 411 37.70 -15.82 -7.41
CA GLY A 411 39.07 -15.66 -6.89
C GLY A 411 39.19 -14.49 -5.90
N GLY A 412 38.18 -14.30 -5.03
CA GLY A 412 38.11 -13.20 -4.06
C GLY A 412 37.73 -11.83 -4.64
N ARG A 413 37.82 -11.64 -5.97
CA ARG A 413 37.50 -10.37 -6.63
C ARG A 413 36.00 -10.25 -6.93
N LEU A 414 35.44 -9.10 -6.60
CA LEU A 414 34.07 -8.73 -6.92
C LEU A 414 33.91 -8.56 -8.44
N ARG A 415 32.89 -9.18 -9.02
CA ARG A 415 32.53 -9.02 -10.44
C ARG A 415 31.22 -8.25 -10.51
N THR A 416 31.27 -7.01 -10.96
CA THR A 416 30.09 -6.13 -11.01
C THR A 416 29.15 -6.48 -12.17
N SER A 417 29.65 -7.14 -13.22
CA SER A 417 28.91 -7.60 -14.39
C SER A 417 28.39 -9.04 -14.30
N GLU A 418 28.64 -9.73 -13.18
CA GLU A 418 28.20 -11.10 -12.92
C GLU A 418 27.45 -11.14 -11.59
N PHE A 419 26.37 -11.89 -11.56
CA PHE A 419 25.49 -12.03 -10.42
C PHE A 419 25.52 -13.48 -9.92
N ALA A 420 25.29 -13.63 -8.63
CA ALA A 420 25.17 -14.93 -7.97
C ALA A 420 23.91 -14.93 -7.11
N VAL A 421 23.40 -16.13 -6.82
CA VAL A 421 22.31 -16.29 -5.85
C VAL A 421 22.89 -16.18 -4.43
N SER A 422 22.42 -15.19 -3.67
CA SER A 422 22.80 -14.86 -2.30
C SER A 422 21.54 -14.53 -1.48
N ASP A 423 20.59 -15.45 -1.44
CA ASP A 423 19.35 -15.25 -0.68
C ASP A 423 19.61 -15.31 0.83
N ARG A 424 19.28 -14.23 1.55
CA ARG A 424 19.40 -14.14 3.01
C ARG A 424 18.18 -14.69 3.75
N GLY A 425 17.10 -14.96 3.03
CA GLY A 425 15.84 -15.42 3.57
C GLY A 425 14.93 -14.30 4.06
N PRO A 426 13.77 -14.67 4.63
CA PRO A 426 12.90 -13.71 5.27
C PRO A 426 13.58 -13.09 6.50
N ARG A 427 13.17 -11.87 6.86
CA ARG A 427 13.70 -11.19 8.05
C ARG A 427 13.27 -11.92 9.30
N ALA A 428 14.17 -12.00 10.29
CA ALA A 428 13.87 -12.61 11.57
C ALA A 428 12.98 -11.72 12.46
N ALA A 429 13.07 -10.41 12.29
CA ALA A 429 12.32 -9.38 13.02
C ALA A 429 12.01 -8.20 12.10
N VAL A 430 11.06 -7.36 12.49
CA VAL A 430 10.67 -6.15 11.74
C VAL A 430 11.78 -5.09 11.83
N PRO A 431 12.39 -4.69 10.69
CA PRO A 431 13.31 -3.56 10.66
C PRO A 431 12.62 -2.25 11.07
N GLN A 432 13.27 -1.47 11.91
CA GLN A 432 12.72 -0.22 12.46
C GLN A 432 12.32 0.76 11.36
N GLU A 433 13.07 0.79 10.25
CA GLU A 433 12.79 1.68 9.13
C GLU A 433 11.54 1.29 8.30
N TRP A 434 10.88 0.17 8.60
CA TRP A 434 9.61 -0.22 7.97
C TRP A 434 8.40 0.17 8.81
N VAL A 435 8.58 0.43 10.11
CA VAL A 435 7.48 0.76 11.03
C VAL A 435 6.69 1.99 10.57
N PRO A 436 7.31 3.14 10.24
CA PRO A 436 6.53 4.34 9.88
C PRO A 436 5.71 4.17 8.61
N GLN A 437 6.19 3.35 7.67
CA GLN A 437 5.43 3.01 6.47
C GLN A 437 4.15 2.27 6.84
N LEU A 438 4.26 1.18 7.62
CA LEU A 438 3.13 0.35 8.00
C LEU A 438 2.13 1.08 8.91
N GLN A 439 2.62 1.89 9.85
CA GLN A 439 1.76 2.73 10.70
C GLN A 439 0.95 3.72 9.85
N LEU A 440 1.59 4.37 8.87
CA LEU A 440 0.88 5.29 7.98
C LEU A 440 -0.15 4.57 7.08
N HIS A 441 0.11 3.33 6.66
CA HIS A 441 -0.90 2.50 5.99
C HIS A 441 -2.12 2.29 6.88
N MET A 442 -1.91 1.88 8.14
CA MET A 442 -3.01 1.65 9.10
C MET A 442 -3.82 2.91 9.36
N LEU A 443 -3.14 4.06 9.51
CA LEU A 443 -3.80 5.35 9.69
C LEU A 443 -4.67 5.71 8.47
N CYS A 444 -4.12 5.64 7.25
CA CYS A 444 -4.84 6.04 6.04
C CYS A 444 -5.94 5.04 5.64
N ALA A 445 -5.76 3.75 5.94
CA ALA A 445 -6.75 2.71 5.65
C ALA A 445 -7.81 2.55 6.77
N GLY A 446 -7.61 3.21 7.92
CA GLY A 446 -8.49 3.09 9.08
C GLY A 446 -8.45 1.72 9.75
N THR A 447 -7.31 1.03 9.74
CA THR A 447 -7.15 -0.29 10.39
C THR A 447 -6.45 -0.18 11.75
N LEU A 448 -6.71 -1.15 12.63
CA LEU A 448 -6.09 -1.22 13.96
C LEU A 448 -4.81 -2.07 13.99
N SER A 449 -4.59 -2.87 12.94
CA SER A 449 -3.39 -3.69 12.78
C SER A 449 -3.03 -3.87 11.31
N GLY A 450 -1.83 -4.38 11.08
CA GLY A 450 -1.27 -4.63 9.77
C GLY A 450 -0.35 -5.86 9.76
N LEU A 451 -0.37 -6.57 8.65
CA LEU A 451 0.51 -7.68 8.34
C LEU A 451 1.70 -7.20 7.52
N LEU A 452 2.90 -7.41 8.05
CA LEU A 452 4.15 -7.21 7.33
C LEU A 452 4.71 -8.56 6.90
N VAL A 453 4.83 -8.75 5.59
CA VAL A 453 5.23 -10.03 4.98
C VAL A 453 6.66 -9.90 4.51
N SER A 454 7.59 -10.63 5.14
CA SER A 454 8.94 -10.77 4.61
C SER A 454 9.01 -12.08 3.84
N ARG A 455 9.15 -12.00 2.51
CA ARG A 455 9.20 -13.18 1.64
C ARG A 455 10.58 -13.33 1.01
N SER A 456 11.09 -14.55 1.00
CA SER A 456 12.21 -15.00 0.17
C SER A 456 11.68 -15.97 -0.87
N ALA A 457 12.28 -15.99 -2.06
CA ALA A 457 11.88 -16.95 -3.08
C ALA A 457 12.40 -18.36 -2.82
N THR A 458 13.45 -18.54 -2.02
CA THR A 458 14.07 -19.85 -1.77
C THR A 458 14.14 -20.24 -0.29
N LYS A 459 13.63 -19.42 0.64
CA LYS A 459 13.73 -19.68 2.09
C LYS A 459 12.43 -19.37 2.82
N GLY A 460 11.32 -19.42 2.10
CA GLY A 460 9.99 -19.25 2.68
C GLY A 460 9.61 -17.81 3.00
N THR A 461 8.60 -17.68 3.86
CA THR A 461 7.93 -16.41 4.16
C THR A 461 7.62 -16.30 5.63
N ARG A 462 7.90 -15.13 6.20
CA ARG A 462 7.51 -14.79 7.57
C ARG A 462 6.51 -13.65 7.57
N VAL A 463 5.40 -13.83 8.28
CA VAL A 463 4.35 -12.83 8.44
C VAL A 463 4.37 -12.32 9.87
N PHE A 464 4.55 -11.02 10.01
CA PHE A 464 4.48 -10.31 11.29
C PHE A 464 3.16 -9.56 11.39
N ARG A 465 2.53 -9.55 12.57
CA ARG A 465 1.43 -8.65 12.89
C ARG A 465 1.96 -7.48 13.72
N MET A 466 1.56 -6.27 13.35
CA MET A 466 1.86 -5.04 14.09
C MET A 466 0.55 -4.34 14.45
N GLN A 467 0.45 -3.87 15.70
CA GLN A 467 -0.66 -3.04 16.14
C GLN A 467 -0.43 -1.58 15.74
N ARG A 468 -1.52 -0.87 15.45
CA ARG A 468 -1.51 0.58 15.28
C ARG A 468 -1.09 1.25 16.58
N ASP A 469 -0.15 2.18 16.50
CA ASP A 469 0.37 2.94 17.62
C ASP A 469 0.05 4.42 17.42
N ASP A 470 -1.03 4.86 18.06
CA ASP A 470 -1.55 6.22 17.91
C ASP A 470 -0.58 7.30 18.42
N GLU A 471 0.22 6.99 19.45
CA GLU A 471 1.24 7.92 19.93
C GLU A 471 2.38 8.09 18.91
N LEU A 472 2.83 7.00 18.29
CA LEU A 472 3.80 7.07 17.20
C LEU A 472 3.24 7.85 16.01
N LEU A 473 1.99 7.60 15.61
CA LEU A 473 1.33 8.31 14.52
C LEU A 473 1.23 9.81 14.80
N ARG A 474 0.83 10.19 16.02
CA ARG A 474 0.80 11.58 16.47
C ARG A 474 2.18 12.23 16.35
N LEU A 475 3.24 11.57 16.84
CA LEU A 475 4.62 12.06 16.73
C LEU A 475 5.10 12.18 15.27
N MET A 476 4.78 11.20 14.43
CA MET A 476 5.06 11.25 12.98
C MET A 476 4.38 12.45 12.32
N LEU A 477 3.10 12.68 12.62
CA LEU A 477 2.35 13.81 12.07
C LEU A 477 2.87 15.16 12.59
N LEU A 478 3.34 15.25 13.84
CA LEU A 478 3.99 16.47 14.35
C LEU A 478 5.27 16.81 13.57
N VAL A 479 6.13 15.82 13.31
CA VAL A 479 7.36 15.99 12.51
C VAL A 479 7.02 16.41 11.08
N ILE A 480 6.05 15.73 10.44
CA ILE A 480 5.60 16.05 9.08
C ILE A 480 5.01 17.47 9.03
N SER A 481 4.19 17.82 10.01
CA SER A 481 3.54 19.12 10.10
C SER A 481 4.56 20.24 10.22
N ARG A 482 5.57 20.06 11.09
CA ARG A 482 6.65 21.03 11.25
C ARG A 482 7.48 21.20 9.97
N LEU A 483 7.84 20.09 9.30
CA LEU A 483 8.49 20.14 7.99
C LEU A 483 7.63 20.90 6.96
N TRP A 484 6.33 20.63 6.93
CA TRP A 484 5.39 21.25 6.00
C TRP A 484 5.33 22.77 6.18
N GLN A 485 5.18 23.27 7.40
CA GLN A 485 5.07 24.71 7.63
C GLN A 485 6.38 25.46 7.59
N GLN A 486 7.45 24.90 8.14
CA GLN A 486 8.72 25.63 8.24
C GLN A 486 9.48 25.64 6.90
N HIS A 487 9.24 24.61 6.07
CA HIS A 487 9.99 24.42 4.84
C HIS A 487 9.11 24.40 3.59
N VAL A 488 8.07 23.56 3.54
CA VAL A 488 7.34 23.37 2.28
C VAL A 488 6.45 24.56 1.91
N LEU A 489 5.57 25.01 2.83
CA LEU A 489 4.69 26.17 2.59
C LEU A 489 5.48 27.44 2.24
N PRO A 490 6.57 27.80 2.96
CA PRO A 490 7.36 29.00 2.66
C PRO A 490 8.36 28.80 1.52
N ARG A 491 8.42 27.61 0.91
CA ARG A 491 9.39 27.25 -0.14
C ARG A 491 10.85 27.38 0.31
N ARG A 492 11.12 27.08 1.58
CA ARG A 492 12.47 27.09 2.18
C ARG A 492 13.01 25.66 2.19
N VAL A 493 14.08 25.41 1.46
CA VAL A 493 14.75 24.11 1.44
C VAL A 493 15.19 23.74 2.87
N PRO A 494 14.86 22.54 3.39
CA PRO A 494 15.33 22.12 4.71
C PRO A 494 16.86 21.93 4.70
N PRO A 495 17.59 22.42 5.70
CA PRO A 495 19.04 22.20 5.81
C PRO A 495 19.35 20.73 6.20
N GLU A 496 20.61 20.30 6.05
CA GLU A 496 21.07 19.01 6.57
C GLU A 496 20.84 18.92 8.09
N ASP A 497 20.47 17.73 8.58
CA ASP A 497 20.23 17.45 10.00
C ASP A 497 19.20 18.41 10.66
N VAL A 498 18.24 18.95 9.88
CA VAL A 498 17.16 19.85 10.39
C VAL A 498 16.41 19.29 11.61
N PHE A 499 16.30 17.97 11.71
CA PHE A 499 15.59 17.29 12.79
C PHE A 499 16.40 17.16 14.10
N ALA A 500 17.69 17.51 14.10
CA ALA A 500 18.59 17.30 15.23
C ALA A 500 18.21 18.10 16.48
N SER A 501 17.45 19.19 16.33
CA SER A 501 16.93 19.99 17.45
C SER A 501 15.48 19.68 17.80
N TRP A 502 14.80 18.82 17.04
CA TRP A 502 13.36 18.58 17.20
C TRP A 502 13.14 17.47 18.23
N ARG A 503 12.52 17.81 19.37
CA ARG A 503 12.26 16.86 20.47
C ARG A 503 11.31 15.76 20.03
N GLU A 504 10.25 16.12 19.31
CA GLU A 504 9.24 15.22 18.74
C GLU A 504 9.86 14.18 17.80
N HIS A 505 10.88 14.56 17.01
CA HIS A 505 11.61 13.62 16.17
C HIS A 505 12.39 12.61 17.00
N HIS A 506 13.04 13.03 18.09
CA HIS A 506 13.74 12.10 19.00
C HIS A 506 12.79 11.11 19.67
N LEU A 507 11.64 11.60 20.17
CA LEU A 507 10.60 10.77 20.76
C LEU A 507 10.03 9.77 19.74
N MET A 508 9.76 10.25 18.52
CA MET A 508 9.31 9.40 17.40
C MET A 508 10.30 8.26 17.15
N MET A 509 11.60 8.56 17.06
CA MET A 509 12.64 7.55 16.79
C MET A 509 12.73 6.49 17.91
N GLN A 510 12.60 6.90 19.17
CA GLN A 510 12.53 5.97 20.29
C GLN A 510 11.27 5.09 20.21
N ARG A 511 10.12 5.67 19.89
CA ARG A 511 8.85 4.95 19.79
C ARG A 511 8.84 3.97 18.60
N ILE A 512 9.43 4.34 17.47
CA ILE A 512 9.63 3.42 16.32
C ILE A 512 10.35 2.14 16.77
N GLY A 513 11.43 2.27 17.54
CA GLY A 513 12.16 1.13 18.07
C GLY A 513 11.33 0.26 19.03
N GLN A 514 10.47 0.86 19.85
CA GLN A 514 9.55 0.14 20.74
C GLN A 514 8.50 -0.64 19.96
N VAL A 515 7.81 0.02 19.02
CA VAL A 515 6.77 -0.59 18.17
C VAL A 515 7.34 -1.71 17.31
N ALA A 516 8.56 -1.57 16.77
CA ALA A 516 9.22 -2.63 16.02
C ALA A 516 9.37 -3.93 16.83
N ARG A 517 9.69 -3.83 18.13
CA ARG A 517 9.86 -4.99 19.03
C ARG A 517 8.54 -5.60 19.49
N GLN A 518 7.44 -4.88 19.39
CA GLN A 518 6.10 -5.36 19.74
C GLN A 518 5.45 -6.18 18.62
N ALA A 519 5.99 -6.13 17.40
CA ALA A 519 5.48 -6.93 16.30
C ALA A 519 5.65 -8.43 16.60
N THR A 520 4.59 -9.20 16.42
CA THR A 520 4.56 -10.64 16.69
C THR A 520 4.65 -11.43 15.39
N VAL A 521 5.36 -12.57 15.42
CA VAL A 521 5.35 -13.50 14.29
C VAL A 521 4.02 -14.26 14.32
N LEU A 522 3.24 -14.15 13.26
CA LEU A 522 1.93 -14.80 13.12
C LEU A 522 2.03 -16.12 12.33
N LYS A 523 2.89 -16.14 11.30
CA LYS A 523 3.17 -17.32 10.47
C LYS A 523 4.65 -17.35 10.10
N ASP A 524 5.22 -18.54 10.15
CA ASP A 524 6.51 -18.87 9.55
C ASP A 524 6.25 -20.02 8.57
N LEU A 525 6.44 -19.76 7.28
CA LEU A 525 6.09 -20.67 6.20
C LEU A 525 7.38 -21.18 5.59
N ASP A 526 7.70 -22.44 5.89
CA ASP A 526 8.87 -23.11 5.33
C ASP A 526 8.74 -23.35 3.83
N GLU A 527 9.90 -23.50 3.18
CA GLU A 527 10.05 -23.75 1.74
C GLU A 527 9.30 -24.99 1.25
N GLN A 528 9.06 -25.97 2.12
CA GLN A 528 8.53 -27.30 1.79
C GLN A 528 7.15 -27.30 1.10
N HIS A 529 6.43 -26.18 1.13
CA HIS A 529 5.11 -26.10 0.49
C HIS A 529 5.15 -25.62 -0.96
N TYR A 530 6.24 -25.02 -1.47
CA TYR A 530 6.25 -24.49 -2.84
C TYR A 530 7.62 -24.55 -3.52
N LEU A 531 7.76 -25.60 -4.35
CA LEU A 531 8.60 -25.78 -5.54
C LEU A 531 9.94 -26.54 -5.34
N PRO A 532 10.15 -27.67 -6.04
CA PRO A 532 11.44 -28.34 -6.08
C PRO A 532 12.42 -27.48 -6.88
N GLY A 533 13.50 -27.01 -6.25
CA GLY A 533 14.47 -26.18 -6.95
C GLY A 533 15.48 -25.46 -6.07
N SER A 534 16.29 -26.22 -5.32
CA SER A 534 17.57 -25.75 -4.75
C SER A 534 18.60 -25.36 -5.82
N ASP A 535 18.23 -25.45 -7.10
CA ASP A 535 19.10 -25.21 -8.23
C ASP A 535 19.12 -23.73 -8.60
N SER A 536 20.22 -23.07 -8.21
CA SER A 536 20.50 -21.65 -8.46
C SER A 536 20.45 -21.28 -9.96
N ARG A 537 20.62 -22.26 -10.85
CA ARG A 537 20.59 -22.09 -12.32
C ARG A 537 19.24 -21.63 -12.85
N TRP A 538 18.17 -21.69 -12.07
CA TRP A 538 16.86 -21.20 -12.53
C TRP A 538 16.62 -19.71 -12.26
N PHE A 539 17.42 -19.12 -11.37
CA PHE A 539 17.38 -17.70 -11.03
C PHE A 539 18.27 -16.86 -11.92
N LEU A 540 19.21 -17.48 -12.63
CA LEU A 540 20.14 -16.84 -13.53
C LEU A 540 19.93 -17.46 -14.90
N ASP A 541 20.06 -16.70 -15.99
CA ASP A 541 20.08 -17.28 -17.34
C ASP A 541 21.12 -18.39 -17.49
#